data_AF-A0A3D1D3N4-F1
#
_entry.id   AF-A0A3D1D3N4-F1
#
_cell.length_a   1.000
_cell.length_b   1.000
_cell.length_c   1.000
_cell.angle_alpha   90.00
_cell.angle_beta   90.00
_cell.angle_gamma   90.00
#
_symmetry.space_group_name_H-M   'P 1'
#
loop_
_entity.id
_entity.type
_entity.pdbx_description
1 polymer ?
#
loop_
_entity_poly.entity_id
_entity_poly.type
_entity_poly.pdbx_seq_one_letter_code
_entity_poly.pdbx_strand_id
1 'polypeptide(L)'
;MHMLNTLAIGACVAFATMTAFSSCGDSHTAKSYAKEFMEGQMARADVDYITWSPLDSTKHLTDSALQVMRATAKKTRLVKPGTTYQAPTAKLNFISLRYAIDKDTLMATFYLDDKLTGIVGVKANPVVKP
;
A
#
# COMPACT_ATOMS: atom_id res chain seq x y z
N MET A 1 21.30 -62.07 23.08
CA MET A 1 21.04 -61.40 21.78
C MET A 1 20.45 -60.04 22.09
N HIS A 2 21.17 -58.99 21.66
CA HIS A 2 20.80 -57.56 21.49
C HIS A 2 20.10 -56.84 22.67
N MET A 3 20.79 -56.05 23.52
CA MET A 3 21.35 -54.70 23.28
C MET A 3 20.40 -53.74 22.53
N LEU A 4 19.96 -52.69 23.24
CA LEU A 4 19.52 -51.36 22.77
C LEU A 4 19.53 -50.45 24.03
N ASN A 5 20.65 -49.83 24.40
CA ASN A 5 21.31 -48.64 23.83
C ASN A 5 20.51 -47.34 24.02
N THR A 6 20.86 -46.64 25.11
CA THR A 6 21.25 -45.22 25.20
C THR A 6 20.53 -44.20 24.29
N LEU A 7 19.91 -43.18 24.88
CA LEU A 7 20.39 -41.78 24.90
C LEU A 7 19.28 -40.82 25.35
N ALA A 8 19.47 -40.25 26.53
CA ALA A 8 18.99 -38.91 26.82
C ALA A 8 19.77 -37.93 25.92
N ILE A 9 19.10 -37.25 25.00
CA ILE A 9 19.55 -35.96 24.45
C ILE A 9 18.35 -35.04 24.50
N GLY A 10 18.55 -33.92 25.20
CA GLY A 10 17.52 -32.97 25.57
C GLY A 10 16.82 -32.35 24.38
N ALA A 11 15.64 -31.83 24.70
CA ALA A 11 14.83 -30.96 23.87
C ALA A 11 15.69 -29.83 23.28
N CYS A 12 16.19 -30.02 22.06
CA CYS A 12 16.70 -28.93 21.24
C CYS A 12 15.49 -28.28 20.57
N VAL A 13 15.00 -27.24 21.23
CA VAL A 13 14.15 -26.20 20.64
C VAL A 13 14.81 -25.74 19.33
N ALA A 14 14.22 -26.13 18.21
CA ALA A 14 14.53 -25.56 16.90
C ALA A 14 13.24 -25.04 16.26
N PHE A 15 12.54 -24.17 16.99
CA PHE A 15 11.49 -23.32 16.42
C PHE A 15 12.15 -22.00 15.99
N ALA A 16 12.83 -22.01 14.85
CA ALA A 16 13.54 -20.83 14.36
C ALA A 16 13.47 -20.72 12.83
N THR A 17 12.26 -20.65 12.27
CA THR A 17 12.03 -20.17 10.89
C THR A 17 10.70 -19.43 10.76
N MET A 18 10.48 -18.40 11.58
CA MET A 18 9.40 -17.44 11.31
C MET A 18 9.90 -16.03 11.59
N THR A 19 10.42 -15.35 10.57
CA THR A 19 10.42 -13.87 10.46
C THR A 19 11.00 -13.45 9.10
N ALA A 20 10.30 -13.72 8.00
CA ALA A 20 10.64 -13.12 6.71
C ALA A 20 9.43 -12.87 5.78
N PHE A 21 8.21 -12.77 6.31
CA PHE A 21 6.99 -12.57 5.49
C PHE A 21 6.29 -11.21 5.68
N SER A 22 6.81 -10.30 6.51
CA SER A 22 6.15 -9.02 6.78
C SER A 22 6.07 -8.12 5.54
N SER A 23 7.16 -7.99 4.77
CA SER A 23 7.20 -7.07 3.61
C SER A 23 6.21 -7.45 2.49
N CYS A 24 6.05 -8.74 2.18
CA CYS A 24 5.05 -9.18 1.20
C CYS A 24 3.61 -8.98 1.70
N GLY A 25 3.36 -9.20 2.99
CA GLY A 25 2.06 -8.98 3.63
C GLY A 25 1.65 -7.50 3.63
N ASP A 26 2.59 -6.60 3.96
CA ASP A 26 2.38 -5.16 3.98
C ASP A 26 2.10 -4.63 2.56
N SER A 27 2.88 -5.08 1.56
CA SER A 27 2.64 -4.69 0.16
C SER A 27 1.26 -5.16 -0.33
N HIS A 28 0.85 -6.39 0.02
CA HIS A 28 -0.48 -6.89 -0.32
C HIS A 28 -1.59 -6.05 0.33
N THR A 29 -1.44 -5.74 1.62
CA THR A 29 -2.39 -4.94 2.38
C THR A 29 -2.54 -3.53 1.79
N ALA A 30 -1.41 -2.86 1.49
CA ALA A 30 -1.41 -1.55 0.86
C ALA A 30 -2.13 -1.56 -0.51
N LYS A 31 -1.90 -2.60 -1.32
CA LYS A 31 -2.60 -2.78 -2.60
C LYS A 31 -4.11 -2.98 -2.40
N SER A 32 -4.55 -3.73 -1.37
CA SER A 32 -5.98 -3.91 -1.07
C SER A 32 -6.66 -2.58 -0.80
N TYR A 33 -6.13 -1.78 0.13
CA TYR A 33 -6.69 -0.47 0.45
C TYR A 33 -6.67 0.50 -0.75
N ALA A 34 -5.63 0.44 -1.58
CA ALA A 34 -5.60 1.23 -2.80
C ALA A 34 -6.74 0.82 -3.75
N LYS A 35 -6.96 -0.48 -3.99
CA LYS A 35 -8.06 -0.97 -4.85
C LYS A 35 -9.43 -0.58 -4.31
N GLU A 36 -9.68 -0.82 -3.02
CA GLU A 36 -10.92 -0.43 -2.35
C GLU A 36 -11.17 1.09 -2.46
N PHE A 37 -10.12 1.90 -2.33
CA PHE A 37 -10.20 3.33 -2.53
C PHE A 37 -10.50 3.69 -4.00
N MET A 38 -9.93 2.99 -4.97
CA MET A 38 -10.24 3.21 -6.39
C MET A 38 -11.71 2.94 -6.69
N GLU A 39 -12.24 1.81 -6.22
CA GLU A 39 -13.64 1.41 -6.45
C GLU A 39 -14.62 2.34 -5.73
N GLY A 40 -14.33 2.68 -4.47
CA GLY A 40 -15.23 3.49 -3.65
C GLY A 40 -15.13 4.99 -3.90
N GLN A 41 -13.92 5.52 -4.02
CA GLN A 41 -13.62 6.94 -3.86
C GLN A 41 -13.11 7.65 -5.12
N MET A 42 -12.54 6.94 -6.10
CA MET A 42 -12.08 7.60 -7.34
C MET A 42 -13.25 7.98 -8.25
N ALA A 43 -13.07 9.06 -9.02
CA ALA A 43 -14.15 9.59 -9.87
C ALA A 43 -14.48 8.69 -11.07
N ARG A 44 -13.54 7.82 -11.45
CA ARG A 44 -13.70 6.81 -12.49
C ARG A 44 -13.49 5.44 -11.86
N ALA A 45 -14.44 4.55 -12.09
CA ALA A 45 -14.37 3.14 -11.73
C ALA A 45 -13.92 2.32 -12.95
N ASP A 46 -13.83 1.00 -12.78
CA ASP A 46 -13.56 0.03 -13.84
C ASP A 46 -12.25 0.30 -14.60
N VAL A 47 -11.14 0.13 -13.89
CA VAL A 47 -9.79 0.40 -14.42
C VAL A 47 -9.00 -0.90 -14.52
N ASP A 48 -8.10 -0.97 -15.51
CA ASP A 48 -7.17 -2.10 -15.60
C ASP A 48 -5.91 -1.79 -14.80
N TYR A 49 -5.62 -2.63 -13.80
CA TYR A 49 -4.40 -2.51 -13.00
C TYR A 49 -3.18 -3.03 -13.77
N ILE A 50 -2.29 -2.14 -14.22
CA ILE A 50 -1.14 -2.51 -15.06
C ILE A 50 0.07 -2.88 -14.21
N THR A 51 0.54 -1.96 -13.36
CA THR A 51 1.77 -2.18 -12.60
C THR A 51 1.77 -1.40 -11.30
N TRP A 52 2.16 -2.08 -10.23
CA TRP A 52 2.35 -1.49 -8.91
C TRP A 52 3.83 -1.23 -8.65
N SER A 53 4.15 -0.11 -8.00
CA SER A 53 5.46 0.08 -7.40
C SER A 53 5.64 -0.87 -6.19
N PRO A 54 6.88 -1.08 -5.74
CA PRO A 54 7.13 -1.54 -4.38
C PRO A 54 6.46 -0.61 -3.35
N LEU A 55 6.16 -1.16 -2.17
CA LEU A 55 5.74 -0.35 -1.03
C LEU A 55 6.97 0.37 -0.47
N ASP A 56 6.83 1.66 -0.20
CA ASP A 56 7.88 2.49 0.40
C ASP A 56 7.26 3.43 1.45
N SER A 57 8.08 4.22 2.14
CA SER A 57 7.65 5.09 3.23
C SER A 57 8.29 6.47 3.17
N THR A 58 7.65 7.45 3.81
CA THR A 58 8.14 8.82 3.89
C THR A 58 7.77 9.46 5.23
N LYS A 59 8.62 10.39 5.67
CA LYS A 59 8.37 11.32 6.79
C LYS A 59 8.32 12.77 6.32
N HIS A 60 8.39 13.00 5.01
CA HIS A 60 8.52 14.34 4.42
C HIS A 60 7.19 14.97 4.02
N LEU A 61 6.08 14.23 4.12
CA LEU A 61 4.76 14.78 3.79
C LEU A 61 4.15 15.45 5.02
N THR A 62 4.15 16.78 5.01
CA THR A 62 3.55 17.59 6.07
C THR A 62 2.02 17.60 5.98
N ASP A 63 1.35 17.97 7.08
CA ASP A 63 -0.10 18.11 7.11
C ASP A 63 -0.61 19.13 6.08
N SER A 64 0.08 20.26 5.93
CA SER A 64 -0.27 21.28 4.94
C SER A 64 -0.15 20.76 3.50
N ALA A 65 0.91 20.01 3.20
CA ALA A 65 1.09 19.38 1.89
C ALA A 65 0.01 18.32 1.64
N LEU A 66 -0.37 17.55 2.65
CA LEU A 66 -1.44 16.56 2.55
C LEU A 66 -2.82 17.21 2.31
N GLN A 67 -3.12 18.33 2.97
CA GLN A 67 -4.35 19.08 2.72
C GLN A 67 -4.40 19.63 1.28
N VAL A 68 -3.29 20.21 0.79
CA VAL A 68 -3.17 20.66 -0.61
C VAL A 68 -3.35 19.49 -1.58
N MET A 69 -2.77 18.32 -1.27
CA MET A 69 -2.92 17.10 -2.08
C MET A 69 -4.39 16.67 -2.18
N ARG A 70 -5.10 16.57 -1.05
CA ARG A 70 -6.53 16.21 -1.01
C ARG A 70 -7.39 17.23 -1.76
N ALA A 71 -7.13 18.52 -1.55
CA ALA A 71 -7.83 19.60 -2.26
C ALA A 71 -7.59 19.54 -3.77
N THR A 72 -6.36 19.26 -4.19
CA THR A 72 -5.99 19.12 -5.60
C THR A 72 -6.71 17.91 -6.22
N ALA A 73 -6.68 16.75 -5.56
CA ALA A 73 -7.37 15.55 -6.03
C ALA A 73 -8.87 15.78 -6.25
N LYS A 74 -9.52 16.53 -5.35
CA LYS A 74 -10.92 16.95 -5.51
C LYS A 74 -11.09 17.92 -6.68
N LYS A 75 -10.25 18.97 -6.75
CA LYS A 75 -10.33 20.02 -7.79
C LYS A 75 -10.16 19.45 -9.20
N THR A 76 -9.23 18.50 -9.37
CA THR A 76 -8.95 17.85 -10.66
C THR A 76 -9.88 16.68 -10.95
N ARG A 77 -10.88 16.42 -10.10
CA ARG A 77 -11.81 15.28 -10.20
C ARG A 77 -11.09 13.93 -10.28
N LEU A 78 -9.96 13.79 -9.59
CA LEU A 78 -9.32 12.48 -9.39
C LEU A 78 -10.17 11.60 -8.46
N VAL A 79 -10.79 12.23 -7.46
CA VAL A 79 -11.70 11.60 -6.50
C VAL A 79 -13.09 12.22 -6.57
N LYS A 80 -14.10 11.49 -6.07
CA LYS A 80 -15.48 11.95 -5.96
C LYS A 80 -15.57 13.11 -4.94
N PRO A 81 -16.55 14.03 -5.07
CA PRO A 81 -16.87 14.96 -3.99
C PRO A 81 -17.23 14.18 -2.71
N GLY A 82 -16.77 14.64 -1.55
CA GLY A 82 -17.08 14.00 -0.26
C GLY A 82 -16.18 12.82 0.10
N THR A 83 -15.11 12.55 -0.67
CA THR A 83 -14.16 11.47 -0.36
C THR A 83 -13.60 11.57 1.05
N THR A 84 -13.68 10.46 1.77
CA THR A 84 -13.15 10.28 3.11
C THR A 84 -11.72 9.75 3.06
N TYR A 85 -10.90 10.20 4.01
CA TYR A 85 -9.52 9.77 4.17
C TYR A 85 -9.27 9.36 5.61
N GLN A 86 -8.35 8.41 5.81
CA GLN A 86 -7.83 8.07 7.12
C GLN A 86 -7.03 9.24 7.72
N ALA A 87 -6.95 9.28 9.05
CA ALA A 87 -6.10 10.22 9.76
C ALA A 87 -4.61 9.94 9.46
N PRO A 88 -3.79 10.96 9.17
CA PRO A 88 -2.37 10.77 8.90
C PRO A 88 -1.58 10.42 10.17
N THR A 89 -0.46 9.75 9.98
CA THR A 89 0.57 9.48 10.98
C THR A 89 1.87 10.18 10.60
N ALA A 90 2.81 10.31 11.53
CA ALA A 90 4.09 11.01 11.29
C ALA A 90 4.97 10.33 10.22
N LYS A 91 4.88 9.00 10.09
CA LYS A 91 5.41 8.23 8.97
C LYS A 91 4.23 7.78 8.13
N LEU A 92 4.32 7.93 6.81
CA LEU A 92 3.34 7.42 5.88
C LEU A 92 3.97 6.34 5.00
N ASN A 93 3.18 5.35 4.63
CA ASN A 93 3.54 4.42 3.57
C ASN A 93 2.97 4.93 2.24
N PHE A 94 3.55 4.55 1.11
CA PHE A 94 2.98 4.86 -0.19
C PHE A 94 3.24 3.78 -1.22
N ILE A 95 2.28 3.67 -2.15
CA ILE A 95 2.38 2.79 -3.31
C ILE A 95 1.83 3.53 -4.53
N SER A 96 2.45 3.31 -5.69
CA SER A 96 1.99 3.86 -6.96
C SER A 96 1.40 2.77 -7.83
N LEU A 97 0.34 3.10 -8.55
CA LEU A 97 -0.29 2.25 -9.53
C LEU A 97 -0.31 2.96 -10.88
N ARG A 98 0.20 2.26 -11.89
CA ARG A 98 -0.12 2.53 -13.30
C ARG A 98 -1.38 1.77 -13.66
N TYR A 99 -2.39 2.44 -14.18
CA TYR A 99 -3.68 1.84 -14.55
C TYR A 99 -4.17 2.40 -15.89
N ALA A 100 -4.97 1.62 -16.62
CA ALA A 100 -5.64 2.08 -17.83
C ALA A 100 -7.08 2.48 -17.54
N ILE A 101 -7.51 3.56 -18.19
CA ILE A 101 -8.92 3.91 -18.36
C ILE A 101 -9.12 4.20 -19.84
N ASP A 102 -10.05 3.48 -20.47
CA ASP A 102 -10.27 3.52 -21.91
C ASP A 102 -8.97 3.25 -22.71
N LYS A 103 -8.41 4.28 -23.37
CA LYS A 103 -7.16 4.21 -24.14
C LYS A 103 -5.99 4.91 -23.45
N ASP A 104 -6.23 5.50 -22.29
CA ASP A 104 -5.23 6.29 -21.56
C ASP A 104 -4.60 5.47 -20.46
N THR A 105 -3.28 5.56 -20.37
CA THR A 105 -2.53 5.06 -19.21
C THR A 105 -2.30 6.22 -18.26
N LEU A 106 -2.68 6.02 -17.00
CA LEU A 106 -2.54 6.99 -15.92
C LEU A 106 -1.68 6.41 -14.79
N MET A 107 -1.21 7.28 -13.90
CA MET A 107 -0.53 6.86 -12.68
C MET A 107 -1.06 7.64 -11.48
N ALA A 108 -1.29 6.94 -10.38
CA ALA A 108 -1.62 7.55 -9.09
C ALA A 108 -0.70 7.01 -7.99
N THR A 109 -0.35 7.84 -7.02
CA THR A 109 0.28 7.41 -5.76
C THR A 109 -0.73 7.52 -4.64
N PHE A 110 -0.89 6.44 -3.90
CA PHE A 110 -1.73 6.33 -2.71
C PHE A 110 -0.83 6.36 -1.48
N TYR A 111 -1.13 7.25 -0.55
CA TYR A 111 -0.46 7.36 0.74
C TYR A 111 -1.34 6.73 1.81
N LEU A 112 -0.74 5.93 2.67
CA LEU A 112 -1.38 5.22 3.78
C LEU A 112 -0.74 5.63 5.10
N ASP A 113 -1.49 5.48 6.18
CA ASP A 113 -0.93 5.60 7.53
C ASP A 113 0.12 4.50 7.82
N ASP A 114 0.83 4.64 8.92
CA ASP A 114 1.97 3.78 9.25
C ASP A 114 1.58 2.32 9.53
N LYS A 115 0.32 2.09 9.92
CA LYS A 115 -0.25 0.77 10.24
C LYS A 115 -1.02 0.16 9.07
N LEU A 116 -1.03 0.83 7.91
CA LEU A 116 -1.77 0.41 6.72
C LEU A 116 -3.26 0.16 7.04
N THR A 117 -3.92 1.12 7.71
CA THR A 117 -5.35 1.04 8.07
C THR A 117 -6.25 1.78 7.09
N GLY A 118 -5.68 2.63 6.23
CA GLY A 118 -6.43 3.25 5.14
C GLY A 118 -5.64 4.30 4.37
N ILE A 119 -6.27 4.83 3.32
CA ILE A 119 -5.69 5.88 2.49
C ILE A 119 -5.81 7.23 3.19
N VAL A 120 -4.67 7.88 3.41
CA VAL A 120 -4.59 9.25 3.95
C VAL A 120 -4.59 10.29 2.84
N GLY A 121 -4.18 9.95 1.62
CA GLY A 121 -4.14 10.87 0.49
C GLY A 121 -3.82 10.20 -0.83
N VAL A 122 -4.18 10.85 -1.93
CA VAL A 122 -3.89 10.38 -3.29
C VAL A 122 -3.48 11.54 -4.18
N LYS A 123 -2.53 11.31 -5.08
CA LYS A 123 -2.18 12.25 -6.14
C LYS A 123 -2.09 11.54 -7.49
N ALA A 124 -2.46 12.24 -8.55
CA ALA A 124 -2.12 11.83 -9.90
C ALA A 124 -0.66 12.18 -10.18
N ASN A 125 0.02 11.34 -10.95
CA ASN A 125 1.37 11.58 -11.43
C ASN A 125 1.40 11.52 -12.95
N PRO A 126 2.28 12.30 -13.59
CA PRO A 126 2.52 12.14 -15.02
C PRO A 126 3.04 10.73 -15.30
N VAL A 127 2.56 10.14 -16.39
CA VAL A 127 3.10 8.89 -16.89
C VAL A 127 4.38 9.21 -17.64
N VAL A 128 5.52 8.97 -17.01
CA VAL A 128 6.82 9.00 -17.70
C VAL A 128 6.87 7.74 -18.56
N LYS A 129 6.89 7.93 -19.89
CA LYS A 129 7.22 6.86 -20.83
C LYS A 129 8.72 6.59 -20.68
N PRO A 130 9.12 5.31 -20.55
CA PRO A 130 10.53 4.94 -20.47
C PRO A 130 11.31 5.37 -21.72
#